data_AF-A0A8T6WX56-F1
#
_entry.id   AF-A0A8T6WX56-F1
#
_cell.length_a   1.000
_cell.length_b   1.000
_cell.length_c   1.000
_cell.angle_alpha   90.00
_cell.angle_beta   90.00
_cell.angle_gamma   90.00
#
_symmetry.space_group_name_H-M   'P 1'
#
loop_
_entity.id
_entity.type
_entity.pdbx_description
1 polymer ?
#
loop_
_entity_poly.entity_id
_entity_poly.type
_entity_poly.pdbx_seq_one_letter_code
_entity_poly.pdbx_strand_id
1 'polypeptide(L)'
;IALFYLEGPPLLRTIKASIRDVTLPPVRTDNALIMIPRMYLGIVGFYVVYFAILGAFTVEPEIPDFGAMPLWEQLHAFAEASVWEEILSRVLMLGVPLLLYHVWTRQEKGETWRYLVGGGFSIDSAAFVLIVFQALVFALAHVAGWDLWKVLPTLISGIAFGYLYLKKGLWASIILHFLFDYLGMTAPVMTQWGIPAEGAMNALFVFVTLVALVLMVHYIVIVLNEGPGELKEALAGTAPPSSAAEDGNP
;
A
#
# COMPACT_ATOMS: atom_id res chain seq x y z
N ILE A 1 -26.79 -14.58 -20.65
CA ILE A 1 -25.30 -14.60 -20.77
C ILE A 1 -24.65 -13.51 -19.92
N ALA A 2 -25.19 -12.29 -19.84
CA ALA A 2 -24.66 -11.21 -18.99
C ALA A 2 -24.92 -11.35 -17.46
N LEU A 3 -25.79 -12.25 -17.02
CA LEU A 3 -26.06 -12.50 -15.58
C LEU A 3 -25.16 -13.57 -14.94
N PHE A 4 -24.37 -14.31 -15.73
CA PHE A 4 -23.45 -15.34 -15.22
C PHE A 4 -22.08 -14.81 -14.77
N TYR A 5 -21.81 -13.52 -15.00
CA TYR A 5 -20.51 -12.89 -14.72
C TYR A 5 -20.48 -12.04 -13.44
N LEU A 6 -21.61 -11.88 -12.74
CA LEU A 6 -21.68 -11.08 -11.52
C LEU A 6 -21.24 -11.82 -10.24
N GLU A 7 -21.10 -13.15 -10.29
CA GLU A 7 -20.77 -13.97 -9.13
C GLU A 7 -19.33 -14.50 -9.12
N GLY A 8 -18.53 -14.16 -10.13
CA GLY A 8 -17.15 -14.62 -10.25
C GLY A 8 -17.00 -16.14 -10.53
N PRO A 9 -15.76 -16.60 -10.78
CA PRO A 9 -15.47 -18.01 -11.05
C PRO A 9 -15.87 -18.90 -9.86
N PRO A 10 -16.13 -20.21 -10.07
CA PRO A 10 -16.56 -21.15 -9.02
C PRO A 10 -15.64 -21.15 -7.80
N LEU A 11 -14.33 -21.05 -8.04
CA LEU A 11 -13.31 -20.93 -6.99
C LEU A 11 -13.55 -19.71 -6.09
N LEU A 12 -13.90 -18.56 -6.69
CA LEU A 12 -14.17 -17.32 -5.97
C LEU A 12 -15.41 -17.46 -5.07
N ARG A 13 -16.43 -18.20 -5.51
CA ARG A 13 -17.64 -18.47 -4.71
C ARG A 13 -17.36 -19.40 -3.55
N THR A 14 -16.61 -20.47 -3.79
CA THR A 14 -16.18 -21.40 -2.73
C THR A 14 -15.34 -20.68 -1.68
N ILE A 15 -14.41 -19.83 -2.13
CA ILE A 15 -13.60 -18.97 -1.26
C ILE A 15 -14.53 -18.06 -0.46
N LYS A 16 -15.36 -17.20 -1.08
CA LYS A 16 -16.31 -16.31 -0.39
C LYS A 16 -17.19 -17.03 0.63
N ALA A 17 -17.75 -18.18 0.27
CA ALA A 17 -18.60 -18.97 1.17
C ALA A 17 -17.84 -19.47 2.40
N SER A 18 -16.56 -19.79 2.26
CA SER A 18 -15.72 -20.31 3.35
C SER A 18 -15.26 -19.24 4.35
N ILE A 19 -15.35 -17.95 3.99
CA ILE A 19 -14.87 -16.81 4.80
C ILE A 19 -15.99 -15.86 5.23
N ARG A 20 -17.24 -16.18 4.87
CA ARG A 20 -18.42 -15.37 5.17
C ARG A 20 -18.65 -15.16 6.67
N ASP A 21 -18.25 -16.13 7.49
CA ASP A 21 -18.47 -16.12 8.94
C ASP A 21 -17.24 -15.65 9.75
N VAL A 22 -16.16 -15.25 9.07
CA VAL A 22 -14.96 -14.76 9.74
C VAL A 22 -15.16 -13.28 10.10
N THR A 23 -15.36 -13.01 11.38
CA THR A 23 -15.39 -11.63 11.92
C THR A 23 -13.97 -11.06 11.95
N LEU A 24 -13.59 -10.45 10.83
CA LEU A 24 -12.30 -9.82 10.65
C LEU A 24 -12.29 -8.40 11.25
N PRO A 25 -11.26 -8.01 12.03
CA PRO A 25 -11.18 -6.65 12.54
C PRO A 25 -11.11 -5.64 11.39
N PRO A 26 -11.73 -4.45 11.53
CA PRO A 26 -11.79 -3.47 10.46
C PRO A 26 -10.37 -3.07 10.00
N VAL A 27 -10.18 -3.08 8.68
CA VAL A 27 -8.94 -2.65 8.03
C VAL A 27 -8.65 -1.19 8.30
N ARG A 28 -9.71 -0.37 8.34
CA ARG A 28 -9.60 1.07 8.53
C ARG A 28 -9.39 1.39 10.01
N THR A 29 -8.34 2.17 10.26
CA THR A 29 -8.10 2.84 11.53
C THR A 29 -7.87 4.32 11.26
N ASP A 30 -8.37 5.16 12.15
CA ASP A 30 -8.12 6.60 12.05
C ASP A 30 -6.67 6.93 12.47
N ASN A 31 -5.96 6.00 13.10
CA ASN A 31 -4.57 6.17 13.53
C ASN A 31 -3.56 5.73 12.45
N ALA A 32 -2.82 6.70 11.91
CA ALA A 32 -1.76 6.45 10.93
C ALA A 32 -0.64 5.53 11.44
N LEU A 33 -0.30 5.59 12.74
CA LEU A 33 0.74 4.75 13.35
C LEU A 33 0.37 3.27 13.38
N ILE A 34 -0.92 2.94 13.30
CA ILE A 34 -1.40 1.56 13.19
C ILE A 34 -1.55 1.19 11.72
N MET A 35 -1.98 2.14 10.89
CA MET A 35 -2.24 1.92 9.47
C MET A 35 -0.96 1.61 8.68
N ILE A 36 0.10 2.38 8.90
CA ILE A 36 1.40 2.22 8.23
C ILE A 36 1.97 0.80 8.41
N PRO A 37 2.19 0.28 9.64
CA PRO A 37 2.74 -1.06 9.81
C PRO A 37 1.82 -2.17 9.28
N ARG A 38 0.50 -2.00 9.34
CA ARG A 38 -0.45 -2.97 8.76
C ARG A 38 -0.33 -3.03 7.24
N MET A 39 -0.29 -1.87 6.57
CA MET A 39 -0.10 -1.79 5.12
C MET A 39 1.27 -2.32 4.70
N TYR A 40 2.32 -1.93 5.43
CA TYR A 40 3.67 -2.45 5.24
C TYR A 40 3.69 -3.98 5.27
N LEU A 41 3.16 -4.60 6.33
CA LEU A 41 3.13 -6.06 6.46
C LEU A 41 2.25 -6.72 5.39
N GLY A 42 1.11 -6.13 5.01
CA GLY A 42 0.29 -6.66 3.92
C GLY A 42 1.03 -6.69 2.58
N ILE A 43 1.77 -5.63 2.27
CA ILE A 43 2.59 -5.53 1.05
C ILE A 43 3.80 -6.47 1.13
N VAL A 44 4.47 -6.57 2.28
CA VAL A 44 5.55 -7.57 2.48
C VAL A 44 5.03 -8.99 2.24
N GLY A 45 3.82 -9.29 2.69
CA GLY A 45 3.17 -10.58 2.43
C GLY A 45 2.98 -10.83 0.93
N PHE A 46 2.55 -9.80 0.20
CA PHE A 46 2.49 -9.84 -1.26
C PHE A 46 3.88 -10.07 -1.88
N TYR A 47 4.92 -9.37 -1.42
CA TYR A 47 6.29 -9.55 -1.91
C TYR A 47 6.77 -10.99 -1.73
N VAL A 48 6.55 -11.59 -0.55
CA VAL A 48 6.92 -12.98 -0.27
C VAL A 48 6.29 -13.93 -1.30
N VAL A 49 4.98 -13.81 -1.53
CA VAL A 49 4.27 -14.64 -2.50
C VAL A 49 4.77 -14.37 -3.92
N TYR A 50 4.96 -13.11 -4.27
CA TYR A 50 5.43 -12.70 -5.59
C TYR A 50 6.82 -13.28 -5.92
N PHE A 51 7.79 -13.18 -5.01
CA PHE A 51 9.11 -13.77 -5.20
C PHE A 51 9.08 -15.30 -5.19
N ALA A 52 8.19 -15.94 -4.40
CA ALA A 52 8.01 -17.39 -4.46
C ALA A 52 7.49 -17.84 -5.85
N ILE A 53 6.59 -17.05 -6.46
CA ILE A 53 6.12 -17.29 -7.83
C ILE A 53 7.26 -17.11 -8.82
N LEU A 54 8.02 -16.02 -8.77
CA LEU A 54 9.17 -15.80 -9.65
C LEU A 54 10.18 -16.95 -9.58
N GLY A 55 10.50 -17.40 -8.36
CA GLY A 55 11.40 -18.54 -8.14
C GLY A 55 10.84 -19.85 -8.72
N ALA A 56 9.54 -20.10 -8.61
CA ALA A 56 8.90 -21.26 -9.23
C ALA A 56 8.99 -21.26 -10.77
N PHE A 57 9.09 -20.08 -11.38
CA PHE A 57 9.31 -19.89 -12.82
C PHE A 57 10.77 -19.66 -13.19
N THR A 58 11.71 -19.85 -12.25
CA THR A 58 13.17 -19.63 -12.46
C THR A 58 13.50 -18.23 -13.00
N VAL A 59 12.69 -17.23 -12.66
CA VAL A 59 12.96 -15.83 -12.98
C VAL A 59 13.90 -15.28 -11.92
N GLU A 60 15.11 -14.90 -12.34
CA GLU A 60 16.10 -14.26 -11.47
C GLU A 60 15.91 -12.73 -11.53
N PRO A 61 15.50 -12.09 -10.42
CA PRO A 61 15.29 -10.65 -10.39
C PRO A 61 16.62 -9.90 -10.54
N GLU A 62 16.74 -9.03 -11.55
CA GLU A 62 17.87 -8.10 -11.64
C GLU A 62 17.70 -7.00 -10.57
N ILE A 63 18.78 -6.74 -9.82
CA ILE A 63 18.82 -5.74 -8.75
C ILE A 63 19.96 -4.78 -9.12
N PRO A 64 19.79 -3.46 -8.92
CA PRO A 64 20.87 -2.52 -9.17
C PRO A 64 22.15 -2.90 -8.42
N ASP A 65 23.31 -2.70 -9.04
CA ASP A 65 24.59 -2.90 -8.38
C ASP A 65 24.87 -1.78 -7.37
N PHE A 66 24.58 -2.06 -6.11
CA PHE A 66 24.91 -1.18 -4.99
C PHE A 66 26.33 -1.42 -4.44
N GLY A 67 27.04 -2.44 -4.92
CA GLY A 67 28.36 -2.84 -4.40
C GLY A 67 29.47 -1.82 -4.66
N ALA A 68 29.28 -0.93 -5.62
CA ALA A 68 30.21 0.16 -5.92
C ALA A 68 30.15 1.30 -4.90
N MET A 69 29.07 1.43 -4.12
CA MET A 69 28.87 2.51 -3.15
C MET A 69 29.19 2.03 -1.72
N PRO A 70 29.90 2.81 -0.89
CA PRO A 70 30.01 2.55 0.54
C PRO A 70 28.64 2.46 1.22
N LEU A 71 28.50 1.64 2.27
CA LEU A 71 27.20 1.42 2.94
C LEU A 71 26.53 2.72 3.43
N TRP A 72 27.32 3.67 3.96
CA TRP A 72 26.76 4.93 4.44
C TRP A 72 26.11 5.74 3.31
N GLU A 73 26.68 5.66 2.09
CA GLU A 73 26.17 6.34 0.91
C GLU A 73 24.88 5.67 0.43
N GLN A 74 24.82 4.33 0.49
CA GLN A 74 23.59 3.58 0.22
C GLN A 74 22.48 3.96 1.21
N LEU A 75 22.76 3.94 2.51
CA LEU A 75 21.80 4.30 3.57
C LEU A 75 21.28 5.74 3.40
N HIS A 76 22.17 6.67 3.04
CA HIS A 76 21.79 8.04 2.74
C HIS A 76 20.92 8.13 1.49
N ALA A 77 21.32 7.48 0.39
CA ALA A 77 20.58 7.49 -0.87
C ALA A 77 19.16 6.94 -0.72
N PHE A 78 19.00 5.83 0.02
CA PHE A 78 17.68 5.26 0.32
C PHE A 78 16.84 6.16 1.24
N ALA A 79 17.43 6.79 2.26
CA ALA A 79 16.70 7.74 3.10
C ALA A 79 16.25 8.97 2.31
N GLU A 80 17.10 9.47 1.41
CA GLU A 80 16.82 10.60 0.55
C GLU A 80 15.74 10.27 -0.51
N ALA A 81 15.83 9.10 -1.15
CA ALA A 81 14.86 8.61 -2.13
C ALA A 81 13.45 8.55 -1.53
N SER A 82 13.30 7.96 -0.33
CA SER A 82 12.04 7.90 0.41
C SER A 82 11.36 9.25 0.64
N VAL A 83 12.11 10.36 0.64
CA VAL A 83 11.56 11.72 0.76
C VAL A 83 11.27 12.32 -0.60
N TRP A 84 12.25 12.37 -1.50
CA TRP A 84 12.10 13.09 -2.77
C TRP A 84 11.17 12.39 -3.74
N GLU A 85 11.21 11.05 -3.80
CA GLU A 85 10.30 10.30 -4.64
C GLU A 85 8.86 10.50 -4.21
N GLU A 86 8.59 10.61 -2.90
CA GLU A 86 7.27 10.92 -2.37
C GLU A 86 6.87 12.37 -2.64
N ILE A 87 7.78 13.34 -2.55
CA ILE A 87 7.47 14.73 -2.95
C ILE A 87 7.08 14.78 -4.44
N LEU A 88 7.87 14.17 -5.32
CA LEU A 88 7.59 14.17 -6.76
C LEU A 88 6.29 13.42 -7.08
N SER A 89 6.12 12.21 -6.56
CA SER A 89 4.97 11.35 -6.90
C SER A 89 3.68 11.71 -6.16
N ARG A 90 3.74 12.23 -4.93
CA ARG A 90 2.56 12.58 -4.13
C ARG A 90 2.18 14.03 -4.27
N VAL A 91 3.14 14.95 -4.24
CA VAL A 91 2.83 16.37 -4.34
C VAL A 91 2.64 16.74 -5.80
N LEU A 92 3.65 16.52 -6.66
CA LEU A 92 3.59 17.00 -8.04
C LEU A 92 2.70 16.16 -8.96
N MET A 93 2.63 14.84 -8.77
CA MET A 93 1.85 13.96 -9.65
C MET A 93 0.45 13.60 -9.13
N LEU A 94 0.14 13.90 -7.86
CA LEU A 94 -1.16 13.59 -7.25
C LEU A 94 -1.82 14.82 -6.63
N GLY A 95 -1.17 15.46 -5.65
CA GLY A 95 -1.70 16.60 -4.92
C GLY A 95 -1.99 17.82 -5.80
N VAL A 96 -1.00 18.29 -6.56
CA VAL A 96 -1.14 19.43 -7.47
C VAL A 96 -2.17 19.15 -8.57
N PRO A 97 -2.16 18.01 -9.29
CA PRO A 97 -3.20 17.68 -10.26
C PRO A 97 -4.60 17.61 -9.65
N LEU A 98 -4.73 17.07 -8.43
CA LEU A 98 -6.01 16.99 -7.73
C LEU A 98 -6.50 18.39 -7.33
N LEU A 99 -5.60 19.28 -6.91
CA LEU A 99 -5.93 20.69 -6.65
C LEU A 99 -6.47 21.35 -7.91
N LEU A 100 -5.75 21.24 -9.02
CA LEU A 100 -6.15 21.82 -10.31
C LEU A 100 -7.53 21.29 -10.74
N TYR A 101 -7.77 19.99 -10.56
CA TYR A 101 -9.06 19.38 -10.85
C TYR A 101 -10.19 19.93 -9.96
N HIS A 102 -9.98 20.01 -8.64
CA HIS A 102 -11.01 20.52 -7.72
C HIS A 102 -11.30 22.02 -7.92
N VAL A 103 -10.27 22.83 -8.20
CA VAL A 103 -10.44 24.24 -8.55
C VAL A 103 -11.23 24.39 -9.86
N TRP A 104 -10.87 23.62 -10.90
CA TRP A 104 -11.57 23.62 -12.19
C TRP A 104 -13.04 23.25 -12.01
N THR A 105 -13.31 22.16 -11.28
CA THR A 105 -14.66 21.63 -11.10
C THR A 105 -15.46 22.36 -10.03
N ARG A 106 -14.87 23.36 -9.36
CA ARG A 106 -15.43 24.08 -8.20
C ARG A 106 -15.86 23.15 -7.07
N GLN A 107 -15.11 22.06 -6.89
CA GLN A 107 -15.29 21.06 -5.84
C GLN A 107 -14.17 21.16 -4.81
N GLU A 108 -13.68 22.36 -4.50
CA GLU A 108 -12.60 22.53 -3.53
C GLU A 108 -12.93 21.85 -2.19
N LYS A 109 -12.18 20.79 -1.87
CA LYS A 109 -12.32 20.03 -0.64
C LYS A 109 -11.34 20.53 0.40
N GLY A 110 -11.80 21.42 1.27
CA GLY A 110 -11.03 21.91 2.41
C GLY A 110 -9.92 22.90 2.03
N GLU A 111 -8.88 22.94 2.86
CA GLU A 111 -7.81 23.95 2.76
C GLU A 111 -6.81 23.60 1.65
N THR A 112 -6.46 24.57 0.80
CA THR A 112 -5.58 24.38 -0.37
C THR A 112 -4.17 23.90 -0.05
N TRP A 113 -3.63 24.20 1.14
CA TRP A 113 -2.31 23.70 1.56
C TRP A 113 -2.28 22.17 1.76
N ARG A 114 -3.44 21.54 2.01
CA ARG A 114 -3.55 20.08 2.17
C ARG A 114 -3.20 19.32 0.90
N TYR A 115 -3.30 19.95 -0.27
CA TYR A 115 -2.86 19.34 -1.53
C TYR A 115 -1.34 19.27 -1.68
N LEU A 116 -0.59 19.89 -0.76
CA LEU A 116 0.88 19.79 -0.70
C LEU A 116 1.35 18.84 0.40
N VAL A 117 0.63 18.78 1.52
CA VAL A 117 1.01 17.96 2.68
C VAL A 117 0.20 16.67 2.82
N GLY A 118 -0.87 16.51 2.04
CA GLY A 118 -1.85 15.43 2.15
C GLY A 118 -2.74 15.50 3.40
N GLY A 119 -3.51 14.43 3.61
CA GLY A 119 -4.32 14.21 4.81
C GLY A 119 -5.77 14.73 4.73
N GLY A 120 -6.70 13.95 5.27
CA GLY A 120 -8.10 14.35 5.44
C GLY A 120 -8.96 14.35 4.16
N PHE A 121 -8.47 13.80 3.05
CA PHE A 121 -9.25 13.71 1.81
C PHE A 121 -10.19 12.48 1.79
N SER A 122 -11.36 12.63 1.18
CA SER A 122 -12.14 11.50 0.69
C SER A 122 -11.56 11.01 -0.64
N ILE A 123 -11.65 9.69 -0.91
CA ILE A 123 -11.20 9.13 -2.18
C ILE A 123 -12.40 9.14 -3.12
N ASP A 124 -12.54 10.20 -3.88
CA ASP A 124 -13.49 10.24 -5.00
C ASP A 124 -12.89 9.59 -6.26
N SER A 125 -13.64 9.61 -7.36
CA SER A 125 -13.21 9.04 -8.63
C SER A 125 -11.94 9.72 -9.18
N ALA A 126 -11.77 11.03 -9.00
CA ALA A 126 -10.61 11.75 -9.51
C ALA A 126 -9.36 11.40 -8.71
N ALA A 127 -9.47 11.40 -7.37
CA ALA A 127 -8.44 10.94 -6.46
C ALA A 127 -8.04 9.49 -6.76
N PHE A 128 -9.00 8.59 -6.99
CA PHE A 128 -8.73 7.20 -7.33
C PHE A 128 -7.96 7.07 -8.65
N VAL A 129 -8.43 7.74 -9.71
CA VAL A 129 -7.75 7.72 -11.02
C VAL A 129 -6.33 8.26 -10.91
N LEU A 130 -6.14 9.38 -10.20
CA LEU A 130 -4.81 9.96 -10.00
C LEU A 130 -3.91 9.06 -9.16
N ILE A 131 -4.42 8.36 -8.13
CA ILE A 131 -3.65 7.36 -7.37
C ILE A 131 -3.15 6.25 -8.29
N VAL A 132 -4.03 5.69 -9.13
CA VAL A 132 -3.65 4.59 -10.04
C VAL A 132 -2.66 5.10 -11.10
N PHE A 133 -2.92 6.28 -11.67
CA PHE A 133 -2.05 6.90 -12.66
C PHE A 133 -0.65 7.14 -12.12
N GLN A 134 -0.52 7.83 -10.98
CA GLN A 134 0.81 8.09 -10.40
C GLN A 134 1.52 6.77 -10.08
N ALA A 135 0.79 5.75 -9.59
CA ALA A 135 1.40 4.51 -9.12
C ALA A 135 1.97 3.73 -10.30
N LEU A 136 1.29 3.79 -11.44
CA LEU A 136 1.77 3.23 -12.70
C LEU A 136 3.01 3.96 -13.21
N VAL A 137 3.01 5.30 -13.22
CA VAL A 137 4.19 6.08 -13.63
C VAL A 137 5.38 5.77 -12.71
N PHE A 138 5.14 5.73 -11.40
CA PHE A 138 6.14 5.40 -10.39
C PHE A 138 6.73 3.99 -10.60
N ALA A 139 5.88 3.00 -10.87
CA ALA A 139 6.30 1.63 -11.15
C ALA A 139 7.11 1.50 -12.45
N LEU A 140 6.71 2.20 -13.50
CA LEU A 140 7.43 2.20 -14.78
C LEU A 140 8.77 2.91 -14.69
N ALA A 141 8.88 3.97 -13.87
CA ALA A 141 10.15 4.65 -13.63
C ALA A 141 11.21 3.73 -13.01
N HIS A 142 10.79 2.74 -12.21
CA HIS A 142 11.67 1.77 -11.58
C HIS A 142 12.22 0.69 -12.53
N VAL A 143 11.65 0.54 -13.73
CA VAL A 143 12.20 -0.39 -14.74
C VAL A 143 13.63 0.01 -15.09
N ALA A 144 13.92 1.31 -15.08
CA ALA A 144 15.29 1.80 -15.11
C ALA A 144 15.99 1.42 -13.80
N GLY A 145 16.82 0.37 -13.86
CA GLY A 145 17.64 -0.11 -12.74
C GLY A 145 17.16 -1.41 -12.10
N TRP A 146 15.86 -1.72 -12.10
CA TRP A 146 15.31 -2.91 -11.43
C TRP A 146 14.58 -3.90 -12.38
N ASP A 147 14.51 -3.64 -13.68
CA ASP A 147 13.82 -4.49 -14.68
C ASP A 147 12.30 -4.67 -14.43
N LEU A 148 11.61 -5.41 -15.33
CA LEU A 148 10.15 -5.55 -15.39
C LEU A 148 9.53 -6.25 -14.18
N TRP A 149 10.28 -7.10 -13.47
CA TRP A 149 9.76 -7.78 -12.27
C TRP A 149 9.34 -6.77 -11.18
N LYS A 150 9.98 -5.59 -11.14
CA LYS A 150 9.72 -4.57 -10.14
C LYS A 150 8.39 -3.83 -10.36
N VAL A 151 7.83 -3.87 -11.58
CA VAL A 151 6.64 -3.09 -11.94
C VAL A 151 5.43 -3.43 -11.08
N LEU A 152 5.08 -4.71 -10.97
CA LEU A 152 3.90 -5.12 -10.20
C LEU A 152 4.01 -4.81 -8.69
N PRO A 153 5.09 -5.20 -7.98
CA PRO A 153 5.25 -4.85 -6.57
C PRO A 153 5.30 -3.34 -6.33
N THR A 154 5.96 -2.57 -7.20
CA THR A 154 6.02 -1.10 -7.06
C THR A 154 4.67 -0.46 -7.36
N LEU A 155 3.86 -0.98 -8.29
CA LEU A 155 2.50 -0.49 -8.55
C LEU A 155 1.61 -0.64 -7.31
N ILE A 156 1.62 -1.83 -6.68
CA ILE A 156 0.82 -2.11 -5.48
C ILE A 156 1.25 -1.18 -4.33
N SER A 157 2.56 -1.02 -4.15
CA SER A 157 3.12 -0.12 -3.12
C SER A 157 2.75 1.34 -3.42
N GLY A 158 2.88 1.79 -4.67
CA GLY A 158 2.54 3.14 -5.11
C GLY A 158 1.06 3.48 -4.91
N ILE A 159 0.14 2.52 -5.08
CA ILE A 159 -1.28 2.70 -4.75
C ILE A 159 -1.45 2.94 -3.25
N ALA A 160 -0.78 2.13 -2.41
CA ALA A 160 -0.81 2.30 -0.97
C ALA A 160 -0.23 3.66 -0.52
N PHE A 161 0.87 4.10 -1.14
CA PHE A 161 1.52 5.38 -0.85
C PHE A 161 0.60 6.56 -1.20
N GLY A 162 -0.02 6.53 -2.39
CA GLY A 162 -0.99 7.54 -2.81
C GLY A 162 -2.24 7.59 -1.91
N TYR A 163 -2.73 6.42 -1.47
CA TYR A 163 -3.83 6.34 -0.51
C TYR A 163 -3.47 6.93 0.86
N LEU A 164 -2.30 6.58 1.40
CA LEU A 164 -1.80 7.13 2.67
C LEU A 164 -1.58 8.63 2.59
N TYR A 165 -1.02 9.13 1.49
CA TYR A 165 -0.85 10.55 1.26
C TYR A 165 -2.19 11.31 1.40
N LEU A 166 -3.24 10.88 0.69
CA LEU A 166 -4.53 11.54 0.74
C LEU A 166 -5.23 11.38 2.10
N LYS A 167 -5.10 10.22 2.76
CA LYS A 167 -5.78 9.98 4.04
C LYS A 167 -5.07 10.54 5.26
N LYS A 168 -3.75 10.38 5.33
CA LYS A 168 -2.93 10.58 6.54
C LYS A 168 -1.82 11.62 6.37
N GLY A 169 -1.46 11.95 5.14
CA GLY A 169 -0.47 12.98 4.82
C GLY A 169 0.82 12.41 4.23
N LEU A 170 1.64 13.32 3.69
CA LEU A 170 2.93 13.05 3.05
C LEU A 170 3.89 12.33 3.98
N TRP A 171 3.94 12.72 5.25
CA TRP A 171 4.79 12.06 6.25
C TRP A 171 4.50 10.55 6.36
N ALA A 172 3.22 10.15 6.22
CA ALA A 172 2.83 8.77 6.37
C ALA A 172 3.27 7.91 5.18
N SER A 173 3.25 8.48 3.96
CA SER A 173 3.77 7.77 2.79
C SER A 173 5.30 7.75 2.78
N ILE A 174 5.98 8.82 3.22
CA ILE A 174 7.44 8.84 3.42
C ILE A 174 7.88 7.75 4.40
N ILE A 175 7.23 7.63 5.56
CA ILE A 175 7.59 6.57 6.52
C ILE A 175 7.36 5.19 5.91
N LEU A 176 6.25 4.98 5.20
CA LEU A 176 6.00 3.68 4.59
C LEU A 176 7.06 3.35 3.51
N HIS A 177 7.42 4.31 2.66
CA HIS A 177 8.49 4.17 1.66
C HIS A 177 9.82 3.83 2.34
N PHE A 178 10.18 4.60 3.37
CA PHE A 178 11.39 4.38 4.18
C PHE A 178 11.46 2.97 4.75
N LEU A 179 10.35 2.40 5.21
CA LEU A 179 10.32 1.03 5.72
C LEU A 179 10.67 0.00 4.64
N PHE A 180 10.27 0.20 3.38
CA PHE A 180 10.64 -0.70 2.28
C PHE A 180 12.12 -0.60 1.92
N ASP A 181 12.62 0.63 1.82
CA ASP A 181 14.02 0.88 1.49
C ASP A 181 14.95 0.29 2.56
N TYR A 182 14.63 0.51 3.84
CA TYR A 182 15.45 0.04 4.95
C TYR A 182 15.27 -1.45 5.25
N LEU A 183 14.16 -2.07 4.83
CA LEU A 183 14.06 -3.53 4.82
C LEU A 183 15.17 -4.13 3.94
N GLY A 184 15.41 -3.56 2.75
CA GLY A 184 16.48 -3.98 1.84
C GLY A 184 17.88 -3.78 2.42
N MET A 185 18.08 -2.75 3.25
CA MET A 185 19.39 -2.43 3.87
C MET A 185 19.72 -3.24 5.13
N THR A 186 18.78 -4.03 5.64
CA THR A 186 18.98 -4.79 6.88
C THR A 186 20.14 -5.79 6.77
N ALA A 187 20.23 -6.54 5.67
CA ALA A 187 21.29 -7.54 5.49
C ALA A 187 22.70 -6.89 5.35
N PRO A 188 22.92 -5.90 4.45
CA PRO A 188 24.20 -5.20 4.35
C PRO A 188 24.71 -4.60 5.68
N VAL A 189 23.81 -3.97 6.46
CA VAL A 189 24.17 -3.39 7.77
C VAL A 189 24.65 -4.46 8.75
N MET A 190 23.95 -5.60 8.82
CA MET A 190 24.34 -6.70 9.72
C MET A 190 25.68 -7.31 9.34
N THR A 191 25.92 -7.52 8.04
CA THR A 191 27.20 -8.00 7.53
C THR A 191 28.33 -7.05 7.91
N GLN A 192 28.15 -5.73 7.74
CA GLN A 192 29.19 -4.75 8.09
C GLN A 192 29.50 -4.72 9.59
N TRP A 193 28.50 -4.93 10.45
CA TRP A 193 28.69 -4.97 11.90
C TRP A 193 29.15 -6.32 12.43
N GLY A 194 29.40 -7.30 11.54
CA GLY A 194 29.85 -8.63 11.91
C GLY A 194 28.86 -9.36 12.81
N ILE A 195 27.57 -9.06 12.70
CA ILE A 195 26.53 -9.70 13.51
C ILE A 195 26.19 -11.04 12.85
N PRO A 196 26.53 -12.20 13.46
CA PRO A 196 26.16 -13.51 12.95
C PRO A 196 24.66 -13.71 13.21
N ALA A 197 23.85 -13.15 12.33
CA ALA A 197 22.44 -12.97 12.59
C ALA A 197 21.59 -14.17 12.10
N GLU A 198 22.21 -15.17 11.46
CA GLU A 198 21.52 -16.22 10.69
C GLU A 198 20.36 -16.86 11.47
N GLY A 199 20.60 -17.37 12.68
CA GLY A 199 19.54 -18.06 13.44
C GLY A 199 18.39 -17.15 13.88
N ALA A 200 18.70 -16.09 14.63
CA ALA A 200 17.69 -15.21 15.23
C ALA A 200 16.97 -14.34 14.18
N MET A 201 17.69 -13.88 13.15
CA MET A 201 17.08 -13.10 12.07
C MET A 201 16.27 -13.96 11.14
N ASN A 202 16.71 -15.18 10.80
CA ASN A 202 15.85 -16.07 10.02
C ASN A 202 14.56 -16.37 10.80
N ALA A 203 14.63 -16.57 12.12
CA ALA A 203 13.44 -16.72 12.95
C ALA A 203 12.55 -15.47 12.95
N LEU A 204 13.13 -14.27 13.04
CA LEU A 204 12.39 -13.00 12.97
C LEU A 204 11.76 -12.80 11.59
N PHE A 205 12.49 -13.05 10.50
CA PHE A 205 11.99 -12.97 9.14
C PHE A 205 10.85 -13.96 8.92
N VAL A 206 10.99 -15.21 9.37
CA VAL A 206 9.91 -16.21 9.32
C VAL A 206 8.69 -15.71 10.09
N PHE A 207 8.87 -15.19 11.30
CA PHE A 207 7.77 -14.64 12.10
C PHE A 207 7.07 -13.47 11.38
N VAL A 208 7.84 -12.50 10.88
CA VAL A 208 7.32 -11.34 10.12
C VAL A 208 6.61 -11.82 8.85
N THR A 209 7.16 -12.78 8.13
CA THR A 209 6.54 -13.38 6.95
C THR A 209 5.21 -14.04 7.29
N LEU A 210 5.11 -14.81 8.38
CA LEU A 210 3.85 -15.42 8.79
C LEU A 210 2.79 -14.36 9.09
N VAL A 211 3.15 -13.32 9.86
CA VAL A 211 2.23 -12.20 10.16
C VAL A 211 1.82 -11.45 8.88
N ALA A 212 2.78 -11.22 7.99
CA ALA A 212 2.58 -10.54 6.71
C ALA A 212 1.62 -11.33 5.79
N LEU A 213 1.78 -12.65 5.71
CA LEU A 213 0.89 -13.53 4.94
C LEU A 213 -0.53 -13.55 5.53
N VAL A 214 -0.66 -13.62 6.85
CA VAL A 214 -1.99 -13.54 7.52
C VAL A 214 -2.67 -12.22 7.18
N LEU A 215 -1.95 -11.09 7.25
CA LEU A 215 -2.50 -9.78 6.90
C LEU A 215 -2.82 -9.66 5.41
N MET A 216 -1.98 -10.20 4.52
CA MET A 216 -2.27 -10.24 3.09
C MET A 216 -3.56 -11.01 2.80
N VAL A 217 -3.73 -12.19 3.39
CA VAL A 217 -4.97 -12.98 3.27
C VAL A 217 -6.15 -12.19 3.80
N HIS A 218 -6.02 -11.57 4.98
CA HIS A 218 -7.04 -10.70 5.56
C HIS A 218 -7.48 -9.58 4.60
N TYR A 219 -6.54 -8.89 3.95
CA TYR A 219 -6.86 -7.87 2.94
C TYR A 219 -7.57 -8.45 1.72
N ILE A 220 -7.12 -9.59 1.21
CA ILE A 220 -7.77 -10.27 0.07
C ILE A 220 -9.21 -10.64 0.42
N VAL A 221 -9.44 -11.21 1.60
CA VAL A 221 -10.78 -11.59 2.07
C VAL A 221 -11.71 -10.40 2.10
N ILE A 222 -11.27 -9.25 2.63
CA ILE A 222 -12.08 -8.04 2.71
C ILE A 222 -12.43 -7.51 1.32
N VAL A 223 -11.46 -7.43 0.41
CA VAL A 223 -11.70 -7.01 -0.98
C VAL A 223 -12.69 -7.95 -1.68
N LEU A 224 -12.60 -9.26 -1.43
CA LEU A 224 -13.51 -10.25 -2.01
C LEU A 224 -14.91 -10.19 -1.39
N ASN A 225 -15.03 -9.96 -0.09
CA ASN A 225 -16.30 -9.97 0.64
C ASN A 225 -17.12 -8.69 0.40
N GLU A 226 -16.52 -7.51 0.53
CA GLU A 226 -17.23 -6.21 0.46
C GLU A 226 -17.49 -5.78 -1.01
N GLY A 227 -16.76 -6.34 -1.97
CA GLY A 227 -16.89 -5.97 -3.38
C GLY A 227 -16.57 -4.48 -3.66
N PRO A 228 -16.59 -4.04 -4.93
CA PRO A 228 -16.19 -2.68 -5.30
C PRO A 228 -17.18 -1.57 -4.84
N GLY A 229 -18.41 -1.93 -4.47
CA GLY A 229 -19.47 -0.99 -4.07
C GLY A 229 -19.41 -0.62 -2.58
N GLU A 230 -19.34 -1.60 -1.69
CA GLU A 230 -19.29 -1.37 -0.24
C GLU A 230 -17.89 -0.91 0.20
N LEU A 231 -16.82 -1.35 -0.49
CA LEU A 231 -15.48 -0.78 -0.35
C LEU A 231 -15.49 0.74 -0.65
N LYS A 232 -16.32 1.18 -1.59
CA LYS A 232 -16.50 2.60 -1.91
C LYS A 232 -17.15 3.37 -0.76
N GLU A 233 -18.16 2.78 -0.10
CA GLU A 233 -18.83 3.38 1.07
C GLU A 233 -17.95 3.37 2.33
N ALA A 234 -17.25 2.25 2.58
CA ALA A 234 -16.27 2.12 3.67
C ALA A 234 -15.07 3.08 3.51
N LEU A 235 -14.63 3.34 2.28
CA LEU A 235 -13.58 4.31 1.94
C LEU A 235 -14.09 5.77 1.87
N ALA A 236 -15.37 5.97 1.52
CA ALA A 236 -16.03 7.28 1.49
C ALA A 236 -16.36 7.81 2.89
N GLY A 237 -16.43 6.95 3.91
CA GLY A 237 -16.58 7.37 5.30
C GLY A 237 -17.96 7.94 5.62
N THR A 238 -19.01 7.45 4.98
CA THR A 238 -20.33 7.58 5.56
C THR A 238 -20.32 6.77 6.86
N ALA A 239 -20.53 7.45 7.98
CA ALA A 239 -20.76 6.79 9.27
C ALA A 239 -21.77 5.65 9.07
N PRO A 240 -21.68 4.54 9.84
CA PRO A 240 -22.79 3.61 9.89
C PRO A 240 -24.06 4.44 10.16
N PRO A 241 -25.18 4.17 9.47
CA PRO A 241 -26.41 4.87 9.77
C PRO A 241 -26.59 4.78 11.28
N SER A 242 -26.62 5.93 11.95
CA SER A 242 -26.97 5.99 13.36
C SER A 242 -28.23 5.16 13.47
N SER A 243 -28.17 4.06 14.22
CA SER A 243 -29.38 3.36 14.65
C SER A 243 -30.27 4.46 15.18
N ALA A 244 -31.34 4.75 14.42
CA ALA A 244 -32.33 5.71 14.81
C ALA A 244 -32.66 5.41 16.26
N ALA A 245 -32.58 6.44 17.09
CA ALA A 245 -33.08 6.40 18.43
C ALA A 245 -34.47 5.75 18.38
N GLU A 246 -34.60 4.56 18.96
CA GLU A 246 -35.88 4.11 19.51
C GLU A 246 -36.16 4.98 20.74
N ASP A 247 -36.39 6.26 20.49
CA ASP A 247 -37.12 7.13 21.39
C ASP A 247 -38.59 6.79 21.18
N GLY A 248 -39.09 5.91 22.03
CA GLY A 248 -40.46 5.43 21.96
C GLY A 248 -40.95 4.80 23.25
N ASN A 249 -40.55 5.36 24.41
CA ASN A 249 -41.27 5.10 25.65
C ASN A 249 -42.61 5.85 25.62
N PRO A 250 -43.68 5.26 26.15
CA PRO A 250 -43.95 5.44 27.58
C PRO A 250 -43.96 4.15 28.41
#